data_AF-A0A662IMF3-F1
#
_entry.id   AF-A0A662IMF3-F1
#
_cell.length_a   1.000
_cell.length_b   1.000
_cell.length_c   1.000
_cell.angle_alpha   90.00
_cell.angle_beta   90.00
_cell.angle_gamma   90.00
#
_symmetry.space_group_name_H-M   'P 1'
#
loop_
_entity.id
_entity.type
_entity.pdbx_description
1 polymer ?
#
loop_
_entity_poly.entity_id
_entity_poly.type
_entity_poly.pdbx_seq_one_letter_code
_entity_poly.pdbx_strand_id
1 'polypeptide(L)'
;MRAFRDRDYIETIEGMFFTVVGNVHPNNYAIAYLKYIPSPNGKWGNDKKFKRALPYYTVPMLLDTISYLKRHYPHYVKYFDELEIEMSAVPFDRIHKHYKPEERLQEIIENPRDQLEAMVAELAQIVADEADIPISDLGVTGSILIGIHRPFSDIDLVVYGRESALKVR
;
A
#
# COMPACT_ATOMS: atom_id res chain seq x y z
N MET A 1 -17.67 1.91 -6.73
CA MET A 1 -16.34 1.59 -6.18
C MET A 1 -15.51 2.87 -6.19
N ARG A 2 -14.80 3.21 -5.11
CA ARG A 2 -14.00 4.45 -5.05
C ARG A 2 -12.74 4.35 -5.92
N ALA A 3 -12.21 5.49 -6.34
CA ALA A 3 -10.91 5.58 -7.00
C ALA A 3 -9.74 5.23 -6.06
N PHE A 4 -8.52 5.20 -6.60
CA PHE A 4 -7.28 5.01 -5.86
C PHE A 4 -7.03 6.19 -4.90
N ARG A 5 -6.57 5.87 -3.69
CA ARG A 5 -6.19 6.83 -2.64
C ARG A 5 -4.77 6.56 -2.17
N ASP A 6 -4.14 7.57 -1.56
CA ASP A 6 -2.82 7.42 -0.97
C ASP A 6 -2.82 6.23 0.00
N ARG A 7 -1.74 5.43 -0.03
CA ARG A 7 -1.57 4.22 0.81
C ARG A 7 -2.47 3.03 0.48
N ASP A 8 -3.26 3.09 -0.59
CA ASP A 8 -3.76 1.89 -1.22
C ASP A 8 -2.62 1.05 -1.81
N TYR A 9 -2.89 -0.21 -2.06
CA TYR A 9 -1.96 -1.10 -2.75
C TYR A 9 -2.57 -1.68 -4.02
N ILE A 10 -1.70 -1.92 -5.00
CA ILE A 10 -2.04 -2.54 -6.26
C ILE A 10 -1.18 -3.79 -6.42
N GLU A 11 -1.82 -4.93 -6.65
CA GLU A 11 -1.16 -6.11 -7.21
C GLU A 11 -1.28 -6.07 -8.73
N THR A 12 -0.14 -6.21 -9.39
CA THR A 12 -0.03 -6.29 -10.85
C THR A 12 -0.22 -7.71 -11.34
N ILE A 13 -0.45 -7.90 -12.65
CA ILE A 13 -0.56 -9.24 -13.26
C ILE A 13 0.72 -10.10 -13.10
N GLU A 14 1.88 -9.49 -12.90
CA GLU A 14 3.13 -10.19 -12.56
C GLU A 14 3.24 -10.57 -11.07
N GLY A 15 2.24 -10.19 -10.25
CA GLY A 15 2.23 -10.41 -8.81
C GLY A 15 3.22 -9.51 -8.05
N MET A 16 3.57 -8.35 -8.60
CA MET A 16 4.31 -7.31 -7.87
C MET A 16 3.33 -6.37 -7.16
N PHE A 17 3.72 -5.85 -6.00
CA PHE A 17 2.92 -4.91 -5.24
C PHE A 17 3.45 -3.48 -5.32
N PHE A 18 2.56 -2.56 -5.65
CA PHE A 18 2.80 -1.13 -5.73
C PHE A 18 2.02 -0.40 -4.64
N THR A 19 2.61 0.64 -4.07
CA THR A 19 1.91 1.54 -3.12
C THR A 19 1.45 2.78 -3.87
N VAL A 20 0.15 3.08 -3.82
CA VAL A 20 -0.44 4.26 -4.45
C VAL A 20 0.07 5.52 -3.76
N VAL A 21 0.37 6.55 -4.56
CA VAL A 21 0.82 7.87 -4.10
C VAL A 21 -0.19 8.93 -4.50
N GLY A 22 -0.69 9.67 -3.51
CA GLY A 22 -1.67 10.73 -3.69
C GLY A 22 -3.08 10.21 -3.97
N ASN A 23 -4.01 11.15 -4.14
CA ASN A 23 -5.44 10.87 -4.34
C ASN A 23 -5.95 11.29 -5.73
N VAL A 24 -5.06 11.79 -6.59
CA VAL A 24 -5.37 12.28 -7.92
C VAL A 24 -4.45 11.57 -8.89
N HIS A 25 -5.05 10.97 -9.92
CA HIS A 25 -4.31 10.16 -10.87
C HIS A 25 -4.70 10.50 -12.31
N PRO A 26 -3.75 10.41 -13.26
CA PRO A 26 -4.01 10.56 -14.69
C PRO A 26 -4.99 9.52 -15.22
N ASN A 27 -5.62 9.82 -16.37
CA ASN A 27 -6.53 8.90 -17.03
C ASN A 27 -5.82 7.56 -17.35
N ASN A 28 -6.42 6.45 -16.92
CA ASN A 28 -5.98 5.06 -17.14
C ASN A 28 -4.73 4.58 -16.38
N TYR A 29 -4.19 5.39 -15.46
CA TYR A 29 -3.03 5.03 -14.65
C TYR A 29 -3.27 5.32 -13.18
N ALA A 30 -2.73 4.49 -12.30
CA ALA A 30 -2.59 4.80 -10.88
C ALA A 30 -1.12 5.12 -10.59
N ILE A 31 -0.83 6.33 -10.11
CA ILE A 31 0.53 6.71 -9.69
C ILE A 31 0.87 5.88 -8.45
N ALA A 32 1.92 5.06 -8.54
CA ALA A 32 2.28 4.14 -7.48
C ALA A 32 3.74 3.70 -7.61
N TYR A 33 4.45 3.56 -6.48
CA TYR A 33 5.83 3.08 -6.47
C TYR A 33 5.91 1.58 -6.17
N LEU A 34 6.86 0.90 -6.82
CA LEU A 34 7.12 -0.52 -6.60
C LEU A 34 7.64 -0.75 -5.19
N LYS A 35 6.91 -1.52 -4.37
CA LYS A 35 7.30 -1.79 -2.98
C LYS A 35 7.74 -3.23 -2.75
N TYR A 36 7.04 -4.21 -3.32
CA TYR A 36 7.40 -5.62 -3.15
C TYR A 36 7.44 -6.36 -4.49
N ILE A 37 8.44 -7.22 -4.64
CA ILE A 37 8.55 -8.15 -5.77
C ILE A 37 8.63 -9.60 -5.28
N PRO A 38 8.04 -10.55 -6.02
CA PRO A 38 8.23 -11.97 -5.74
C PRO A 38 9.72 -12.33 -5.65
N SER A 39 10.08 -13.11 -4.64
CA SER A 39 11.46 -13.51 -4.40
C SER A 39 11.48 -14.75 -3.51
N PRO A 40 12.05 -15.90 -3.95
CA PRO A 40 12.15 -17.11 -3.14
C PRO A 40 12.85 -16.88 -1.78
N ASN A 41 13.85 -15.99 -1.77
CA ASN A 41 14.59 -15.60 -0.56
C ASN A 41 13.99 -14.39 0.16
N GLY A 42 12.73 -14.07 -0.14
CA GLY A 42 12.00 -12.94 0.43
C GLY A 42 11.67 -13.13 1.90
N LYS A 43 11.68 -12.04 2.67
CA LYS A 43 11.35 -12.07 4.10
C LYS A 43 9.85 -11.97 4.38
N TRP A 44 9.06 -11.45 3.43
CA TRP A 44 7.61 -11.25 3.57
C TRP A 44 6.83 -12.39 2.90
N GLY A 45 5.64 -12.67 3.42
CA GLY A 45 4.72 -13.71 2.92
C GLY A 45 4.97 -15.09 3.52
N ASN A 46 3.97 -15.96 3.37
CA ASN A 46 4.00 -17.37 3.82
C ASN A 46 4.43 -18.27 2.68
N ASP A 47 3.47 -18.76 1.89
CA ASP A 47 3.72 -19.68 0.76
C ASP A 47 4.44 -18.96 -0.39
N LYS A 48 3.94 -17.79 -0.78
CA LYS A 48 4.61 -16.90 -1.74
C LYS A 48 5.47 -15.91 -0.98
N LYS A 49 6.76 -15.87 -1.30
CA LYS A 49 7.75 -14.99 -0.65
C LYS A 49 8.02 -13.73 -1.46
N PHE A 50 8.25 -12.63 -0.75
CA PHE A 50 8.49 -11.31 -1.32
C PHE A 50 9.66 -10.59 -0.65
N LYS A 51 10.37 -9.77 -1.43
CA LYS A 51 11.36 -8.82 -0.92
C LYS A 51 10.94 -7.40 -1.23
N ARG A 52 11.34 -6.44 -0.38
CA ARG A 52 11.16 -5.02 -0.68
C ARG A 52 12.03 -4.64 -1.89
N ALA A 53 11.43 -3.96 -2.86
CA ALA A 53 12.15 -3.32 -3.96
C ALA A 53 12.85 -2.04 -3.49
N LEU A 54 12.27 -1.37 -2.48
CA LEU A 54 12.84 -0.25 -1.74
C LEU A 54 13.23 -0.67 -0.31
N PRO A 55 14.44 -1.21 -0.09
CA PRO A 55 14.92 -1.52 1.25
C PRO A 55 15.00 -0.28 2.15
N TYR A 56 15.42 0.86 1.59
CA TYR A 56 15.49 2.16 2.27
C TYR A 56 14.73 3.20 1.44
N TYR A 57 13.99 4.06 2.13
CA TYR A 57 13.14 5.09 1.51
C TYR A 57 13.94 6.34 1.19
N THR A 58 14.93 6.22 0.31
CA THR A 58 15.77 7.33 -0.16
C THR A 58 15.50 7.63 -1.64
N VAL A 59 15.73 8.88 -2.05
CA VAL A 59 15.57 9.29 -3.46
C VAL A 59 16.42 8.45 -4.41
N PRO A 60 17.72 8.18 -4.13
CA PRO A 60 18.52 7.31 -5.00
C PRO A 60 17.90 5.93 -5.21
N MET A 61 17.34 5.32 -4.17
CA MET A 61 16.73 3.99 -4.28
C MET A 61 15.39 4.01 -4.99
N LEU A 62 14.62 5.10 -4.84
CA LEU A 62 13.45 5.31 -5.69
C LEU A 62 13.86 5.34 -7.17
N LEU A 63 14.92 6.07 -7.52
CA LEU A 63 15.44 6.10 -8.89
C LEU A 63 15.97 4.74 -9.36
N ASP A 64 16.55 3.93 -8.48
CA ASP A 64 16.95 2.55 -8.78
C ASP A 64 15.74 1.68 -9.13
N THR A 65 14.61 1.83 -8.41
CA THR A 65 13.38 1.10 -8.74
C THR A 65 12.76 1.55 -10.05
N ILE A 66 12.77 2.85 -10.35
CA ILE A 66 12.34 3.35 -11.66
C ILE A 66 13.22 2.77 -12.76
N SER A 67 14.55 2.80 -12.58
CA SER A 67 15.50 2.24 -13.54
C SER A 67 15.31 0.73 -13.75
N TYR A 68 15.03 -0.01 -12.68
CA TYR A 68 14.67 -1.43 -12.73
C TYR A 68 13.39 -1.65 -13.54
N LEU A 69 12.33 -0.89 -13.25
CA LEU A 69 11.07 -0.98 -13.99
C LEU A 69 11.26 -0.64 -15.47
N LYS A 70 12.00 0.42 -15.82
CA LYS A 70 12.28 0.76 -17.23
C LYS A 70 12.95 -0.39 -18.00
N ARG A 71 13.84 -1.14 -17.34
CA ARG A 71 14.56 -2.26 -17.98
C ARG A 71 13.71 -3.53 -18.14
N HIS A 72 12.85 -3.83 -17.17
CA HIS A 72 12.17 -5.13 -17.10
C HIS A 72 10.65 -5.06 -17.33
N TYR A 73 10.03 -3.94 -17.00
CA TYR A 73 8.58 -3.70 -17.05
C TYR A 73 8.30 -2.24 -17.48
N PRO A 74 8.71 -1.83 -18.68
CA PRO A 74 8.68 -0.41 -19.09
C PRO A 74 7.28 0.20 -19.07
N HIS A 75 6.22 -0.62 -19.21
CA HIS A 75 4.83 -0.18 -19.09
C HIS A 75 4.43 0.34 -17.70
N TYR A 76 5.26 0.13 -16.67
CA TYR A 76 5.07 0.68 -15.32
C TYR A 76 5.80 2.00 -15.07
N VAL A 77 6.43 2.60 -16.09
CA VAL A 77 7.08 3.91 -16.00
C VAL A 77 6.53 4.81 -17.09
N LYS A 78 6.12 6.02 -16.71
CA LYS A 78 5.53 6.98 -17.63
C LYS A 78 5.98 8.39 -17.30
N TYR A 79 6.24 9.16 -18.35
CA TYR A 79 6.32 10.62 -18.26
C TYR A 79 4.91 11.19 -18.35
N PHE A 80 4.53 12.00 -17.37
CA PHE A 80 3.26 12.71 -17.36
C PHE A 80 3.52 14.18 -17.69
N ASP A 81 3.06 14.62 -18.86
CA ASP A 81 3.27 15.98 -19.35
C ASP A 81 2.67 17.01 -18.38
N GLU A 82 1.53 16.69 -17.75
CA GLU A 82 0.83 17.58 -16.82
C GLU A 82 1.59 17.79 -15.51
N LEU A 83 2.51 16.88 -15.17
CA LEU A 83 3.32 16.93 -13.95
C LEU A 83 4.81 17.22 -14.26
N GLU A 84 5.18 17.26 -15.54
CA GLU A 84 6.55 17.40 -16.05
C GLU A 84 7.56 16.42 -15.42
N ILE A 85 7.13 15.21 -15.09
CA ILE A 85 7.94 14.23 -14.35
C ILE A 85 7.74 12.80 -14.86
N GLU A 86 8.84 12.04 -14.92
CA GLU A 86 8.83 10.59 -15.12
C GLU A 86 8.70 9.89 -13.76
N MET A 87 7.70 9.03 -13.62
CA MET A 87 7.49 8.28 -12.40
C MET A 87 6.91 6.88 -12.68
N SER A 88 6.87 6.07 -11.64
CA SER A 88 6.18 4.78 -11.72
C SER A 88 4.68 4.95 -11.59
N ALA A 89 3.94 4.25 -12.45
CA ALA A 89 2.50 4.22 -12.46
C ALA A 89 1.99 2.90 -13.05
N VAL A 90 0.89 2.39 -12.52
CA VAL A 90 0.31 1.12 -12.96
C VAL A 90 -0.85 1.39 -13.93
N PRO A 91 -0.76 0.95 -15.21
CA PRO A 91 -1.89 0.93 -16.13
C PRO A 91 -3.07 0.13 -15.58
N PHE A 92 -4.30 0.61 -15.74
CA PHE A 92 -5.49 -0.06 -15.19
C PHE A 92 -5.71 -1.48 -15.74
N ASP A 93 -5.35 -1.73 -16.99
CA ASP A 93 -5.45 -3.04 -17.64
C ASP A 93 -4.42 -4.07 -17.11
N ARG A 94 -3.47 -3.62 -16.29
CA ARG A 94 -2.45 -4.46 -15.65
C ARG A 94 -2.64 -4.60 -14.15
N ILE A 95 -3.73 -4.05 -13.60
CA ILE A 95 -4.13 -4.24 -12.22
C ILE A 95 -4.82 -5.59 -12.09
N HIS A 96 -4.20 -6.49 -11.32
CA HIS A 96 -4.84 -7.74 -10.92
C HIS A 96 -5.80 -7.52 -9.74
N LYS A 97 -5.35 -6.75 -8.73
CA LYS A 97 -6.15 -6.48 -7.54
C LYS A 97 -5.83 -5.11 -6.94
N HIS A 98 -6.87 -4.43 -6.47
CA HIS A 98 -6.79 -3.19 -5.70
C HIS A 98 -7.10 -3.48 -4.23
N TYR A 99 -6.17 -3.17 -3.34
CA TYR A 99 -6.27 -3.34 -1.90
C TYR A 99 -6.52 -2.00 -1.23
N LYS A 100 -7.56 -1.96 -0.40
CA LYS A 100 -8.02 -0.74 0.28
C LYS A 100 -7.83 -0.87 1.80
N PRO A 101 -7.14 0.08 2.46
CA PRO A 101 -6.86 0.02 3.88
C PRO A 101 -8.09 -0.15 4.78
N GLU A 102 -9.19 0.54 4.47
CA GLU A 102 -10.42 0.49 5.26
C GLU A 102 -11.11 -0.87 5.17
N GLU A 103 -11.11 -1.50 3.98
CA GLU A 103 -11.71 -2.82 3.77
C GLU A 103 -10.90 -3.87 4.55
N ARG A 104 -9.57 -3.79 4.51
CA ARG A 104 -8.73 -4.73 5.23
C ARG A 104 -8.85 -4.60 6.75
N LEU A 105 -8.93 -3.37 7.27
CA LEU A 105 -9.08 -3.16 8.70
C LEU A 105 -10.40 -3.77 9.20
N GLN A 106 -11.49 -3.56 8.46
CA GLN A 106 -12.77 -4.17 8.80
C GLN A 106 -12.69 -5.71 8.85
N GLU A 107 -12.06 -6.35 7.86
CA GLU A 107 -11.85 -7.80 7.86
C GLU A 107 -11.07 -8.29 9.10
N ILE A 108 -10.05 -7.52 9.53
CA ILE A 108 -9.23 -7.85 10.70
C ILE A 108 -10.02 -7.71 12.00
N ILE A 109 -10.85 -6.68 12.13
CA ILE A 109 -11.71 -6.48 13.31
C ILE A 109 -12.72 -7.62 13.44
N GLU A 110 -13.30 -8.06 12.32
CA GLU A 110 -14.29 -9.14 12.33
C GLU A 110 -13.66 -10.52 12.60
N ASN A 111 -12.47 -10.78 12.05
CA ASN A 111 -11.82 -12.08 12.17
C ASN A 111 -10.28 -12.00 12.06
N PRO A 112 -9.58 -11.67 13.16
CA PRO A 112 -8.13 -11.60 13.18
C PRO A 112 -7.52 -13.01 13.06
N ARG A 113 -6.53 -13.16 12.19
CA ARG A 113 -5.95 -14.48 11.84
C ARG A 113 -4.67 -14.81 12.59
N ASP A 114 -4.03 -13.82 13.19
CA ASP A 114 -2.81 -13.97 13.98
C ASP A 114 -2.67 -12.88 15.04
N GLN A 115 -1.61 -12.98 15.85
CA GLN A 115 -1.34 -12.03 16.94
C GLN A 115 -1.12 -10.59 16.43
N LEU A 116 -0.50 -10.40 15.26
CA LEU A 116 -0.26 -9.06 14.74
C LEU A 116 -1.58 -8.44 14.27
N GLU A 117 -2.47 -9.21 13.64
CA GLU A 117 -3.81 -8.76 13.29
C GLU A 117 -4.66 -8.45 14.52
N ALA A 118 -4.57 -9.24 15.59
CA ALA A 118 -5.25 -8.94 16.86
C ALA A 118 -4.76 -7.61 17.46
N MET A 119 -3.45 -7.36 17.43
CA MET A 119 -2.87 -6.07 17.85
C MET A 119 -3.31 -4.91 16.96
N VAL A 120 -3.50 -5.12 15.64
CA VAL A 120 -4.05 -4.09 14.73
C VAL A 120 -5.47 -3.72 15.13
N ALA A 121 -6.33 -4.71 15.39
CA ALA A 121 -7.71 -4.47 15.80
C ALA A 121 -7.77 -3.70 17.13
N GLU A 122 -6.98 -4.12 18.12
CA GLU A 122 -6.88 -3.45 19.42
C GLU A 122 -6.38 -2.01 19.29
N LEU A 123 -5.27 -1.79 18.57
CA LEU A 123 -4.71 -0.46 18.35
C LEU A 123 -5.68 0.46 17.62
N ALA A 124 -6.35 -0.04 16.58
CA ALA A 124 -7.33 0.75 15.83
C ALA A 124 -8.51 1.17 16.72
N GLN A 125 -9.00 0.28 17.58
CA GLN A 125 -10.08 0.60 18.52
C GLN A 125 -9.63 1.65 19.54
N ILE A 126 -8.44 1.51 20.11
CA ILE A 126 -7.86 2.50 21.04
C ILE A 126 -7.76 3.88 20.36
N VAL A 127 -7.21 3.94 19.14
CA VAL A 127 -7.08 5.21 18.41
C VAL A 127 -8.45 5.82 18.11
N ALA A 128 -9.44 5.02 17.73
CA ALA A 128 -10.78 5.50 17.45
C ALA A 128 -11.47 6.08 18.70
N ASP A 129 -11.37 5.38 19.83
CA ASP A 129 -11.99 5.77 21.10
C ASP A 129 -11.33 7.01 21.70
N GLU A 130 -10.00 7.05 21.75
CA GLU A 130 -9.25 8.18 22.32
C GLU A 130 -9.38 9.46 21.48
N ALA A 131 -9.48 9.32 20.16
CA ALA A 131 -9.67 10.47 19.27
C ALA A 131 -11.14 10.85 19.07
N ASP A 132 -12.11 10.07 19.58
CA ASP A 132 -13.54 10.25 19.32
C ASP A 132 -13.83 10.33 17.80
N ILE A 133 -13.38 9.32 17.06
CA ILE A 133 -13.61 9.18 15.62
C ILE A 133 -14.27 7.84 15.29
N PRO A 134 -15.06 7.75 14.20
CA PRO A 134 -15.57 6.48 13.74
C PRO A 134 -14.43 5.51 13.37
N ILE A 135 -14.52 4.24 13.80
CA ILE A 135 -13.58 3.19 13.38
C ILE A 135 -13.53 3.03 11.84
N SER A 136 -14.62 3.38 11.15
CA SER A 136 -14.73 3.39 9.69
C SER A 136 -13.87 4.46 9.01
N ASP A 137 -13.36 5.43 9.77
CA ASP A 137 -12.43 6.44 9.28
C ASP A 137 -10.98 5.96 9.38
N LEU A 138 -10.73 4.76 9.91
CA LEU A 138 -9.41 4.15 9.97
C LEU A 138 -9.23 3.10 8.87
N GLY A 139 -7.97 2.82 8.56
CA GLY A 139 -7.55 1.72 7.71
C GLY A 139 -6.18 1.21 8.10
N VAL A 140 -5.81 0.03 7.61
CA VAL A 140 -4.47 -0.53 7.79
C VAL A 140 -3.77 -0.68 6.45
N THR A 141 -2.53 -0.20 6.33
CA THR A 141 -1.73 -0.27 5.09
C THR A 141 -0.56 -1.24 5.23
N GLY A 142 0.47 -1.12 4.38
CA GLY A 142 1.71 -1.85 4.55
C GLY A 142 1.59 -3.33 4.15
N SER A 143 2.41 -4.17 4.77
CA SER A 143 2.38 -5.62 4.53
C SER A 143 1.11 -6.29 5.08
N ILE A 144 0.44 -5.66 6.05
CA ILE A 144 -0.78 -6.17 6.66
C ILE A 144 -1.96 -6.02 5.69
N LEU A 145 -2.03 -4.89 4.97
CA LEU A 145 -3.01 -4.65 3.90
C LEU A 145 -3.06 -5.77 2.88
N ILE A 146 -1.88 -6.16 2.39
CA ILE A 146 -1.74 -7.16 1.32
C ILE A 146 -1.54 -8.58 1.85
N GLY A 147 -1.65 -8.79 3.17
CA GLY A 147 -1.59 -10.12 3.80
C GLY A 147 -0.24 -10.84 3.67
N ILE A 148 0.87 -10.10 3.55
CA ILE A 148 2.23 -10.68 3.48
C ILE A 148 3.05 -10.39 4.75
N HIS A 149 2.41 -9.85 5.79
CA HIS A 149 3.08 -9.53 7.05
C HIS A 149 3.65 -10.78 7.73
N ARG A 150 4.58 -10.52 8.63
CA ARG A 150 5.29 -11.49 9.48
C ARG A 150 5.40 -10.89 10.88
N PRO A 151 5.75 -11.67 11.92
CA PRO A 151 5.81 -11.16 13.29
C PRO A 151 6.71 -9.94 13.52
N PHE A 152 7.69 -9.70 12.64
CA PHE A 152 8.57 -8.52 12.69
C PHE A 152 8.01 -7.29 11.97
N SER A 153 6.83 -7.39 11.35
CA SER A 153 6.26 -6.31 10.54
C SER A 153 5.64 -5.24 11.43
N ASP A 154 5.80 -3.98 11.02
CA ASP A 154 5.21 -2.84 11.69
C ASP A 154 3.70 -2.76 11.43
N ILE A 155 2.97 -2.07 12.33
CA ILE A 155 1.56 -1.72 12.14
C ILE A 155 1.50 -0.29 11.58
N ASP A 156 0.99 -0.16 10.35
CA ASP A 156 0.80 1.11 9.68
C ASP A 156 -0.69 1.43 9.58
N LEU A 157 -1.21 2.34 10.41
CA LEU A 157 -2.59 2.83 10.32
C LEU A 157 -2.71 4.06 9.40
N VAL A 158 -3.86 4.21 8.76
CA VAL A 158 -4.25 5.37 7.95
C VAL A 158 -5.52 5.95 8.54
N VAL A 159 -5.58 7.28 8.63
CA VAL A 159 -6.78 8.02 9.05
C VAL A 159 -7.35 8.75 7.84
N TYR A 160 -8.62 8.52 7.55
CA TYR A 160 -9.38 9.16 6.49
C TYR A 160 -10.20 10.32 7.03
N GLY A 161 -10.35 11.36 6.20
CA GLY A 161 -11.10 12.55 6.55
C GLY A 161 -10.28 13.58 7.32
N ARG A 162 -10.42 14.85 6.92
CA ARG A 162 -9.68 15.95 7.54
C ARG A 162 -10.02 16.12 9.01
N GLU A 163 -11.30 16.00 9.37
CA GLU A 163 -11.76 16.17 10.75
C GLU A 163 -11.19 15.09 11.66
N SER A 164 -11.29 13.82 11.25
CA SER A 164 -10.74 12.69 12.00
C SER A 164 -9.21 12.74 12.09
N ALA A 165 -8.52 13.12 11.01
CA ALA A 165 -7.07 13.31 11.03
C ALA A 165 -6.59 14.43 11.98
N LEU A 166 -7.40 15.46 12.25
CA LEU A 166 -7.06 16.53 13.21
C LEU A 166 -7.31 16.13 14.67
N LYS A 167 -8.13 15.10 14.90
CA LYS A 167 -8.45 14.57 16.23
C LYS A 167 -7.41 13.57 16.73
N VAL A 168 -6.82 12.76 15.84
CA VAL A 168 -5.72 11.85 16.18
C VAL A 168 -4.44 12.66 16.45
N ARG A 169 -3.87 12.53 17.66
CA ARG A 169 -2.71 13.30 18.14
C ARG A 169 -1.62 12.43 18.73
#